data_AF-A0A935WZL7-F1
#
_entry.id   AF-A0A935WZL7-F1
#
_cell.length_a   1.000
_cell.length_b   1.000
_cell.length_c   1.000
_cell.angle_alpha   90.00
_cell.angle_beta   90.00
_cell.angle_gamma   90.00
#
_symmetry.space_group_name_H-M   'P 1'
#
loop_
_entity.id
_entity.type
_entity.pdbx_description
1 polymer ?
#
loop_
_entity_poly.entity_id
_entity_poly.type
_entity_poly.pdbx_seq_one_letter_code
_entity_poly.pdbx_strand_id
1 'polypeptide(L)'
;MHQCLLGQIGFRADSRVYGVRVTQDSGAASRWAGAAAAAAADEGTLPPAAMASVGGTWESFGGVAGVRIGSPAGLLRLCLKPSACLPEPIGLCWGMGSGPDGWELRLESRRLVLSFRRGERHDELAVTERAAGVPAPRDVQVLDDGQEITIIVDGDAPFGRRFPAAGPASGSGVGLAGSPTALADVLSWEVFPRTLPMPPELDLEAPWSAAGDAVILADDLSGPPGDIAGRSTPIGGTTWCRLLGPGRLECDERGGARWVASAEAPLAGRTIYALDWNQPGFADLAVTLTPPGTARGQREHGTAGFCLWQDEANYLLINTWLDDCYGGASLSSFLKLDGFEDLYDAIWTNVGDRVTWGRPLRLRLVSDGRRYQVHIDGEPVLYRALDDIYPGQRPLRIARVGLLGNWEWGADTGSRFAGFEARGRRPDGP
;
A
#
# COMPACT_ATOMS: atom_id res chain seq x y z
N MET A 1 -5.58 -6.05 -5.04
CA MET A 1 -5.93 -5.80 -6.46
C MET A 1 -4.62 -5.69 -7.23
N HIS A 2 -4.36 -6.62 -8.15
CA HIS A 2 -3.04 -6.93 -8.69
C HIS A 2 -3.05 -6.68 -10.19
N GLN A 3 -2.04 -5.97 -10.70
CA GLN A 3 -1.76 -5.92 -12.13
C GLN A 3 -0.26 -6.20 -12.31
N CYS A 4 0.04 -7.37 -12.87
CA CYS A 4 1.32 -7.60 -13.54
C CYS A 4 1.31 -6.79 -14.83
N LEU A 5 2.30 -5.93 -15.03
CA LEU A 5 2.99 -5.80 -16.30
C LEU A 5 4.28 -5.02 -16.04
N LEU A 6 5.39 -5.52 -16.59
CA LEU A 6 6.58 -4.72 -16.90
C LEU A 6 6.15 -3.33 -17.34
N GLY A 7 6.78 -2.29 -16.77
CA GLY A 7 6.43 -0.89 -17.00
C GLY A 7 6.27 -0.60 -18.49
N GLN A 8 5.03 -0.65 -18.98
CA GLN A 8 4.68 -0.22 -20.31
C GLN A 8 4.32 1.25 -20.23
N ILE A 9 4.76 1.96 -21.26
CA ILE A 9 4.48 3.37 -21.53
C ILE A 9 3.02 3.70 -21.19
N GLY A 10 2.86 4.50 -20.14
CA GLY A 10 1.79 5.48 -19.94
C GLY A 10 0.35 5.02 -20.11
N PHE A 11 -0.28 4.57 -19.02
CA PHE A 11 -1.66 4.91 -18.74
C PHE A 11 -1.81 5.41 -17.30
N ARG A 12 -2.52 6.53 -17.12
CA ARG A 12 -2.79 7.14 -15.82
C ARG A 12 -3.80 6.27 -15.07
N ALA A 13 -3.30 5.40 -14.20
CA ALA A 13 -4.10 4.73 -13.19
C ALA A 13 -3.60 5.18 -11.81
N ASP A 14 -4.47 5.78 -11.00
CA ASP A 14 -4.18 6.09 -9.59
C ASP A 14 -4.34 4.80 -8.73
N SER A 15 -3.77 3.70 -9.23
CA SER A 15 -3.74 2.40 -8.56
C SER A 15 -2.31 2.19 -8.04
N ARG A 16 -2.13 2.43 -6.76
CA ARG A 16 -0.83 2.38 -6.10
C ARG A 16 -0.48 0.93 -5.73
N VAL A 17 0.48 0.36 -6.44
CA VAL A 17 1.02 -0.99 -6.17
C VAL A 17 2.50 -0.84 -5.85
N TYR A 18 2.83 -0.88 -4.55
CA TYR A 18 4.19 -0.63 -4.04
C TYR A 18 5.13 -1.85 -4.11
N GLY A 19 4.64 -2.96 -4.66
CA GLY A 19 5.36 -4.21 -4.85
C GLY A 19 4.40 -5.32 -5.29
N VAL A 20 4.89 -6.26 -6.09
CA VAL A 20 4.15 -7.48 -6.45
C VAL A 20 5.02 -8.65 -6.05
N ARG A 21 4.57 -9.42 -5.05
CA ARG A 21 5.16 -10.72 -4.71
C ARG A 21 4.16 -11.78 -5.15
N VAL A 22 4.54 -12.57 -6.14
CA VAL A 22 3.74 -13.69 -6.63
C VAL A 22 4.20 -14.94 -5.90
N THR A 23 3.30 -15.53 -5.13
CA THR A 23 3.49 -16.88 -4.60
C THR A 23 2.45 -17.81 -5.23
N GLN A 24 2.83 -19.07 -5.43
CA GLN A 24 1.87 -20.08 -5.85
C GLN A 24 0.98 -20.41 -4.65
N ASP A 25 -0.30 -20.05 -4.73
CA ASP A 25 -1.26 -20.39 -3.68
C ASP A 25 -1.45 -21.92 -3.63
N SER A 26 -1.09 -22.53 -2.51
CA SER A 26 -1.29 -23.95 -2.21
C SER A 26 -2.72 -24.27 -1.72
N GLY A 27 -3.67 -23.38 -2.02
CA GLY A 27 -5.04 -23.38 -1.51
C GLY A 27 -5.18 -22.71 -0.12
N ALA A 28 -4.19 -21.94 0.31
CA ALA A 28 -4.27 -21.15 1.53
C ALA A 28 -5.24 -19.97 1.35
N ALA A 29 -5.25 -19.31 0.20
CA ALA A 29 -6.16 -18.19 -0.05
C ALA A 29 -7.62 -18.65 -0.18
N SER A 30 -7.88 -19.83 -0.74
CA SER A 30 -9.23 -20.39 -0.80
C SER A 30 -9.75 -20.83 0.58
N ARG A 31 -8.90 -21.39 1.44
CA ARG A 31 -9.23 -21.68 2.85
C ARG A 31 -9.44 -20.41 3.68
N TRP A 32 -8.64 -19.38 3.43
CA TRP A 32 -8.73 -18.08 4.11
C TRP A 32 -9.97 -17.28 3.68
N ALA A 33 -10.31 -17.27 2.39
CA ALA A 33 -11.54 -16.65 1.89
C ALA A 33 -12.81 -17.41 2.30
N GLY A 34 -12.70 -18.72 2.58
CA GLY A 34 -13.78 -19.56 3.12
C GLY A 34 -13.81 -19.65 4.66
N ALA A 35 -13.10 -18.77 5.39
CA ALA A 35 -12.84 -18.89 6.82
C ALA A 35 -14.01 -18.53 7.75
N ALA A 36 -15.23 -19.00 7.44
CA ALA A 36 -16.31 -18.96 8.40
C ALA A 36 -15.85 -19.74 9.65
N ALA A 37 -15.79 -19.08 10.80
CA ALA A 37 -15.46 -19.73 12.06
C ALA A 37 -16.64 -20.57 12.57
N ALA A 38 -17.85 -20.27 12.12
CA ALA A 38 -18.98 -21.17 12.17
C ALA A 38 -19.83 -21.09 10.90
N ALA A 39 -20.35 -22.23 10.47
CA ALA A 39 -21.32 -22.29 9.40
C ALA A 39 -22.34 -23.39 9.65
N ALA A 40 -23.58 -23.14 9.24
CA ALA A 40 -24.57 -24.18 9.02
C ALA A 40 -25.24 -23.90 7.68
N ALA A 41 -25.13 -24.88 6.79
CA ALA A 41 -25.87 -24.92 5.54
C ALA A 41 -26.52 -26.30 5.54
N ASP A 42 -27.81 -26.34 5.84
CA ASP A 42 -28.67 -27.48 5.52
C ASP A 42 -30.14 -27.09 5.75
N GLU A 43 -31.01 -27.53 4.84
CA GLU A 43 -32.45 -27.42 4.99
C GLU A 43 -32.93 -28.38 6.08
N GLY A 44 -33.09 -27.89 7.30
CA GLY A 44 -33.78 -28.64 8.35
C GLY A 44 -33.16 -28.43 9.73
N THR A 45 -34.06 -28.33 10.72
CA THR A 45 -33.87 -28.28 12.18
C THR A 45 -32.43 -28.25 12.67
N LEU A 46 -32.06 -27.21 13.43
CA LEU A 46 -30.85 -27.13 14.24
C LEU A 46 -31.09 -27.87 15.57
N PRO A 47 -30.84 -29.19 15.74
CA PRO A 47 -31.04 -29.81 17.04
C PRO A 47 -29.90 -29.44 17.99
N PRO A 48 -30.17 -29.30 19.29
CA PRO A 48 -29.11 -29.28 20.29
C PRO A 48 -28.24 -30.55 20.16
N ALA A 49 -26.92 -30.39 20.25
CA ALA A 49 -25.89 -31.43 20.11
C ALA A 49 -25.57 -31.96 18.68
N ALA A 50 -26.09 -31.35 17.60
CA ALA A 50 -25.54 -31.59 16.26
C ALA A 50 -24.16 -30.92 16.07
N MET A 51 -23.38 -31.38 15.09
CA MET A 51 -22.19 -30.65 14.63
C MET A 51 -22.59 -29.61 13.59
N ALA A 52 -22.09 -28.37 13.74
CA ALA A 52 -22.13 -27.38 12.67
C ALA A 52 -21.21 -27.84 11.51
N SER A 53 -21.50 -27.41 10.27
CA SER A 53 -20.66 -27.76 9.12
C SER A 53 -19.24 -27.18 9.26
N VAL A 54 -19.12 -26.04 9.95
CA VAL A 54 -17.88 -25.47 10.46
C VAL A 54 -18.14 -24.90 11.87
N GLY A 55 -17.16 -24.96 12.79
CA GLY A 55 -17.24 -24.28 14.09
C GLY A 55 -17.57 -25.13 15.32
N GLY A 56 -17.70 -26.45 15.17
CA GLY A 56 -17.82 -27.39 16.30
C GLY A 56 -19.26 -27.81 16.61
N THR A 57 -19.51 -28.20 17.86
CA THR A 57 -20.81 -28.75 18.30
C THR A 57 -21.76 -27.64 18.73
N TRP A 58 -23.03 -27.75 18.31
CA TRP A 58 -24.11 -26.87 18.78
C TRP A 58 -24.37 -27.07 20.27
N GLU A 59 -24.28 -25.98 21.03
CA GLU A 59 -24.54 -25.87 22.45
C GLU A 59 -25.81 -25.04 22.70
N SER A 60 -26.38 -25.17 23.90
CA SER A 60 -27.47 -24.29 24.35
C SER A 60 -26.93 -23.21 25.27
N PHE A 61 -27.13 -21.94 24.90
CA PHE A 61 -26.84 -20.77 25.71
C PHE A 61 -28.17 -20.19 26.22
N GLY A 62 -28.77 -20.83 27.23
CA GLY A 62 -30.01 -20.33 27.84
C GLY A 62 -31.15 -20.13 26.83
N GLY A 63 -31.40 -21.11 25.96
CA GLY A 63 -32.44 -21.05 24.92
C GLY A 63 -31.99 -20.49 23.57
N VAL A 64 -30.72 -20.11 23.43
CA VAL A 64 -30.08 -19.87 22.12
C VAL A 64 -29.37 -21.14 21.69
N ALA A 65 -29.65 -21.64 20.49
CA ALA A 65 -28.82 -22.66 19.87
C ALA A 65 -27.59 -21.96 19.29
N GLY A 66 -26.38 -22.31 19.70
CA GLY A 66 -25.18 -21.61 19.24
C GLY A 66 -23.91 -22.44 19.26
N VAL A 67 -22.80 -21.84 18.86
CA VAL A 67 -21.46 -22.44 18.91
C VAL A 67 -20.44 -21.43 19.47
N ARG A 68 -19.32 -21.94 19.97
CA ARG A 68 -18.18 -21.12 20.41
C ARG A 68 -17.11 -21.09 19.32
N ILE A 69 -16.90 -19.93 18.72
CA ILE A 69 -15.94 -19.76 17.61
C ILE A 69 -14.52 -19.35 18.07
N GLY A 70 -14.23 -19.46 19.37
CA GLY A 70 -12.91 -19.18 19.95
C GLY A 70 -12.46 -17.71 19.97
N SER A 71 -13.17 -16.81 19.30
CA SER A 71 -12.90 -15.37 19.24
C SER A 71 -14.19 -14.57 19.09
N PRO A 72 -14.22 -13.25 19.34
CA PRO A 72 -15.39 -12.43 19.06
C PRO A 72 -15.77 -12.45 17.58
N ALA A 73 -17.07 -12.55 17.29
CA ALA A 73 -17.60 -12.48 15.93
C ALA A 73 -17.57 -11.04 15.40
N GLY A 74 -17.29 -10.89 14.11
CA GLY A 74 -17.28 -9.59 13.43
C GLY A 74 -18.12 -9.50 12.17
N LEU A 75 -18.43 -10.62 11.53
CA LEU A 75 -19.49 -10.69 10.54
C LEU A 75 -20.37 -11.88 10.87
N LEU A 76 -21.67 -11.65 10.97
CA LEU A 76 -22.67 -12.70 11.01
C LEU A 76 -23.59 -12.52 9.82
N ARG A 77 -23.91 -13.61 9.13
CA ARG A 77 -24.83 -13.61 8.01
C ARG A 77 -25.88 -14.69 8.19
N LEU A 78 -27.12 -14.33 7.97
CA LEU A 78 -28.28 -15.20 8.04
C LEU A 78 -29.08 -15.07 6.75
N CYS A 79 -29.20 -16.18 6.02
CA CYS A 79 -30.08 -16.29 4.86
C CYS A 79 -31.35 -17.05 5.24
N LEU A 80 -32.51 -16.48 4.95
CA LEU A 80 -33.83 -17.08 5.21
C LEU A 80 -34.51 -17.49 3.90
N LYS A 81 -35.45 -18.44 4.01
CA LYS A 81 -36.35 -18.82 2.91
C LYS A 81 -37.17 -17.60 2.48
N PRO A 82 -37.39 -17.39 1.17
CA PRO A 82 -38.29 -16.36 0.70
C PRO A 82 -39.70 -16.58 1.28
N SER A 83 -40.21 -15.59 2.02
CA SER A 83 -41.55 -15.63 2.59
C SER A 83 -42.19 -14.25 2.55
N ALA A 84 -43.52 -14.19 2.46
CA ALA A 84 -44.27 -12.94 2.56
C ALA A 84 -44.23 -12.35 3.98
N CYS A 85 -44.07 -13.20 5.01
CA CYS A 85 -43.96 -12.78 6.41
C CYS A 85 -43.21 -13.81 7.25
N LEU A 86 -42.61 -13.38 8.35
CA LEU A 86 -42.08 -14.29 9.36
C LEU A 86 -43.23 -14.68 10.31
N PRO A 87 -43.64 -15.95 10.41
CA PRO A 87 -44.72 -16.36 11.30
C PRO A 87 -44.33 -16.25 12.78
N GLU A 88 -43.04 -16.45 13.08
CA GLU A 88 -42.47 -16.39 14.41
C GLU A 88 -41.12 -15.65 14.39
N PRO A 89 -40.71 -14.98 15.49
CA PRO A 89 -39.46 -14.26 15.51
C PRO A 89 -38.22 -15.16 15.44
N ILE A 90 -37.17 -14.66 14.78
CA ILE A 90 -35.84 -15.27 14.75
C ILE A 90 -34.84 -14.26 15.30
N GLY A 91 -34.06 -14.64 16.30
CA GLY A 91 -33.00 -13.83 16.90
C GLY A 91 -31.61 -14.28 16.43
N LEU A 92 -30.82 -13.37 15.90
CA LEU A 92 -29.38 -13.58 15.66
C LEU A 92 -28.61 -13.07 16.88
N CYS A 93 -27.92 -13.97 17.58
CA CYS A 93 -27.25 -13.69 18.85
C CYS A 93 -25.73 -13.75 18.72
N TRP A 94 -25.00 -12.81 19.31
CA TRP A 94 -23.53 -12.82 19.31
C TRP A 94 -22.90 -12.16 20.53
N GLY A 95 -21.61 -12.38 20.73
CA GLY A 95 -20.87 -11.85 21.87
C GLY A 95 -21.16 -12.60 23.18
N MET A 96 -21.76 -13.79 23.11
CA MET A 96 -22.19 -14.55 24.28
C MET A 96 -21.00 -15.18 25.01
N GLY A 97 -20.98 -15.02 26.33
CA GLY A 97 -19.97 -15.61 27.22
C GLY A 97 -20.30 -17.04 27.64
N SER A 98 -20.24 -17.31 28.93
CA SER A 98 -20.70 -18.58 29.53
C SER A 98 -22.23 -18.68 29.66
N GLY A 99 -22.94 -17.56 29.52
CA GLY A 99 -24.40 -17.47 29.61
C GLY A 99 -25.04 -16.85 28.35
N PRO A 100 -26.37 -16.61 28.37
CA PRO A 100 -27.12 -16.07 27.23
C PRO A 100 -26.92 -14.56 27.02
N ASP A 101 -26.15 -13.90 27.87
CA ASP A 101 -25.95 -12.45 27.82
C ASP A 101 -25.11 -12.09 26.59
N GLY A 102 -25.61 -11.17 25.77
CA GLY A 102 -24.99 -10.80 24.51
C GLY A 102 -25.88 -9.91 23.67
N TRP A 103 -25.44 -9.62 22.46
CA TRP A 103 -26.23 -8.88 21.49
C TRP A 103 -27.27 -9.80 20.84
N GLU A 104 -28.45 -9.24 20.54
CA GLU A 104 -29.49 -9.92 19.78
C GLU A 104 -30.09 -8.97 18.74
N LEU A 105 -30.09 -9.41 17.48
CA LEU A 105 -30.90 -8.83 16.42
C LEU A 105 -32.13 -9.72 16.20
N ARG A 106 -33.31 -9.24 16.59
CA ARG A 106 -34.56 -9.96 16.45
C ARG A 106 -35.31 -9.54 15.19
N LEU A 107 -35.57 -10.52 14.34
CA LEU A 107 -36.36 -10.43 13.12
C LEU A 107 -37.80 -10.80 13.45
N GLU A 108 -38.70 -9.84 13.46
CA GLU A 108 -40.14 -10.03 13.65
C GLU A 108 -40.88 -9.77 12.33
N SER A 109 -42.14 -10.18 12.23
CA SER A 109 -42.93 -10.05 10.98
C SER A 109 -42.98 -8.60 10.47
N ARG A 110 -43.00 -7.62 11.38
CA ARG A 110 -43.10 -6.18 11.07
C ARG A 110 -42.00 -5.32 11.66
N ARG A 111 -41.13 -5.89 12.49
CA ARG A 111 -40.12 -5.10 13.20
C ARG A 111 -38.76 -5.76 13.12
N LEU A 112 -37.74 -4.92 13.16
CA LEU A 112 -36.37 -5.33 13.40
C LEU A 112 -35.91 -4.67 14.68
N VAL A 113 -35.52 -5.49 15.66
CA VAL A 113 -35.18 -5.03 17.00
C VAL A 113 -33.72 -5.39 17.30
N LEU A 114 -32.88 -4.38 17.50
CA LEU A 114 -31.56 -4.57 18.07
C LEU A 114 -31.66 -4.40 19.58
N SER A 115 -31.20 -5.40 20.33
CA SER A 115 -31.21 -5.39 21.79
C SER A 115 -29.94 -5.97 22.38
N PHE A 116 -29.71 -5.66 23.66
CA PHE A 116 -28.74 -6.37 24.49
C PHE A 116 -29.50 -7.30 25.42
N ARG A 117 -29.25 -8.60 25.32
CA ARG A 117 -29.87 -9.64 26.14
C ARG A 117 -29.14 -9.78 27.47
N ARG A 118 -29.90 -9.84 28.56
CA ARG A 118 -29.44 -10.09 29.94
C ARG A 118 -30.35 -11.13 30.59
N GLY A 119 -29.98 -12.40 30.52
CA GLY A 119 -30.85 -13.51 30.90
C GLY A 119 -32.12 -13.59 30.04
N GLU A 120 -33.28 -13.42 30.68
CA GLU A 120 -34.60 -13.33 30.02
C GLU A 120 -35.00 -11.91 29.64
N ARG A 121 -34.24 -10.90 30.10
CA ARG A 121 -34.52 -9.49 29.80
C ARG A 121 -33.83 -9.07 28.51
N HIS A 122 -34.53 -8.31 27.68
CA HIS A 122 -33.99 -7.72 26.45
C HIS A 122 -34.05 -6.19 26.58
N ASP A 123 -32.88 -5.54 26.64
CA ASP A 123 -32.78 -4.09 26.63
C ASP A 123 -32.76 -3.61 25.17
N GLU A 124 -33.89 -3.12 24.68
CA GLU A 124 -34.02 -2.63 23.29
C GLU A 124 -33.22 -1.34 23.08
N LEU A 125 -32.35 -1.34 22.08
CA LEU A 125 -31.48 -0.21 21.73
C LEU A 125 -31.97 0.49 20.46
N ALA A 126 -32.55 -0.27 19.54
CA ALA A 126 -33.16 0.27 18.34
C ALA A 126 -34.27 -0.62 17.83
N VAL A 127 -35.31 0.02 17.32
CA VAL A 127 -36.43 -0.62 16.64
C VAL A 127 -36.67 0.12 15.35
N THR A 128 -36.88 -0.63 14.27
CA THR A 128 -37.36 -0.08 13.00
C THR A 128 -38.54 -0.91 12.51
N GLU A 129 -39.54 -0.23 11.97
CA GLU A 129 -40.75 -0.83 11.43
C GLU A 129 -40.54 -1.17 9.96
N ARG A 130 -41.09 -2.30 9.53
CA ARG A 130 -41.09 -2.74 8.14
C ARG A 130 -42.43 -2.37 7.52
N ALA A 131 -42.39 -1.74 6.35
CA ALA A 131 -43.61 -1.34 5.66
C ALA A 131 -44.49 -2.57 5.35
N ALA A 132 -45.80 -2.39 5.45
CA ALA A 132 -46.75 -3.45 5.11
C ALA A 132 -46.60 -3.86 3.63
N GLY A 133 -46.60 -5.16 3.37
CA GLY A 133 -46.43 -5.71 2.01
C GLY A 133 -44.97 -5.89 1.57
N VAL A 134 -43.99 -5.46 2.37
CA VAL A 134 -42.59 -5.84 2.15
C VAL A 134 -42.39 -7.29 2.61
N PRO A 135 -41.82 -8.19 1.77
CA PRO A 135 -41.55 -9.59 2.13
C PRO A 135 -40.70 -9.72 3.39
N ALA A 136 -40.63 -10.91 3.99
CA ALA A 136 -39.68 -11.19 5.07
C ALA A 136 -38.22 -10.93 4.62
N PRO A 137 -37.31 -10.52 5.54
CA PRO A 137 -35.90 -10.38 5.22
C PRO A 137 -35.35 -11.68 4.64
N ARG A 138 -34.54 -11.60 3.58
CA ARG A 138 -33.90 -12.79 3.01
C ARG A 138 -32.44 -12.89 3.42
N ASP A 139 -31.68 -11.81 3.33
CA ASP A 139 -30.26 -11.76 3.69
C ASP A 139 -30.05 -10.73 4.80
N VAL A 140 -29.59 -11.19 5.96
CA VAL A 140 -29.35 -10.35 7.13
C VAL A 140 -27.89 -10.44 7.51
N GLN A 141 -27.21 -9.30 7.58
CA GLN A 141 -25.81 -9.22 7.94
C GLN A 141 -25.64 -8.29 9.15
N VAL A 142 -24.83 -8.73 10.10
CA VAL A 142 -24.36 -7.94 11.23
C VAL A 142 -22.85 -7.81 11.13
N LEU A 143 -22.37 -6.58 11.06
CA LEU A 143 -20.95 -6.23 11.10
C LEU A 143 -20.65 -5.63 12.48
N ASP A 144 -19.70 -6.20 13.19
CA ASP A 144 -19.27 -5.76 14.52
C ASP A 144 -17.74 -5.70 14.56
N ASP A 145 -17.15 -4.51 14.46
CA ASP A 145 -15.69 -4.34 14.52
C ASP A 145 -15.15 -4.23 15.95
N GLY A 146 -16.03 -4.35 16.95
CA GLY A 146 -15.72 -4.16 18.37
C GLY A 146 -15.82 -2.72 18.87
N GLN A 147 -16.02 -1.75 17.98
CA GLN A 147 -16.34 -0.35 18.31
C GLN A 147 -17.75 0.02 17.88
N GLU A 148 -18.15 -0.42 16.68
CA GLU A 148 -19.43 -0.13 16.06
C GLU A 148 -20.10 -1.41 15.53
N ILE A 149 -21.42 -1.43 15.60
CA ILE A 149 -22.30 -2.45 15.03
C ILE A 149 -23.09 -1.82 13.88
N THR A 150 -23.04 -2.46 12.71
CA THR A 150 -23.83 -2.12 11.53
C THR A 150 -24.71 -3.31 11.15
N ILE A 151 -25.97 -3.04 10.81
CA ILE A 151 -26.93 -4.06 10.39
C ILE A 151 -27.33 -3.75 8.96
N ILE A 152 -27.22 -4.77 8.11
CA ILE A 152 -27.61 -4.72 6.70
C ILE A 152 -28.66 -5.79 6.47
N VAL A 153 -29.75 -5.42 5.81
CA VAL A 153 -30.85 -6.32 5.47
C VAL A 153 -31.17 -6.15 3.99
N ASP A 154 -31.05 -7.23 3.22
CA ASP A 154 -31.27 -7.27 1.77
C ASP A 154 -30.47 -6.19 1.01
N GLY A 155 -29.30 -5.82 1.52
CA GLY A 155 -28.41 -4.78 0.96
C GLY A 155 -28.61 -3.37 1.53
N ASP A 156 -29.69 -3.12 2.28
CA ASP A 156 -29.99 -1.82 2.87
C ASP A 156 -29.62 -1.74 4.36
N ALA A 157 -29.36 -0.53 4.87
CA ALA A 157 -29.11 -0.29 6.29
C ALA A 157 -30.39 0.22 6.99
N PRO A 158 -31.27 -0.67 7.52
CA PRO A 158 -32.65 -0.29 7.89
C PRO A 158 -32.75 0.67 9.09
N PHE A 159 -31.67 0.82 9.85
CA PHE A 159 -31.59 1.79 10.95
C PHE A 159 -30.98 3.14 10.53
N GLY A 160 -30.38 3.22 9.33
CA GLY A 160 -29.73 4.43 8.83
C GLY A 160 -28.55 4.96 9.67
N ARG A 161 -28.06 4.17 10.64
CA ARG A 161 -27.00 4.55 11.58
C ARG A 161 -26.22 3.33 12.07
N ARG A 162 -25.04 3.60 12.63
CA ARG A 162 -24.21 2.64 13.36
C ARG A 162 -24.49 2.73 14.85
N PHE A 163 -24.27 1.64 15.57
CA PHE A 163 -24.48 1.55 17.00
C PHE A 163 -23.16 1.35 17.72
N PRO A 164 -22.88 2.04 18.84
CA PRO A 164 -21.69 1.75 19.61
C PRO A 164 -21.77 0.31 20.17
N ALA A 165 -20.69 -0.45 20.03
CA ALA A 165 -20.52 -1.76 20.64
C ALA A 165 -20.23 -1.61 22.15
N ALA A 166 -21.12 -0.95 22.89
CA ALA A 166 -20.96 -0.70 24.32
C ALA A 166 -21.48 -1.88 25.14
N GLY A 167 -20.58 -2.76 25.60
CA GLY A 167 -20.92 -3.86 26.52
C GLY A 167 -19.83 -4.93 26.63
N PRO A 168 -19.92 -5.86 27.60
CA PRO A 168 -18.95 -6.96 27.81
C PRO A 168 -18.99 -8.06 26.73
N ALA A 169 -19.45 -7.76 25.52
CA ALA A 169 -19.63 -8.68 24.41
C ALA A 169 -18.30 -9.01 23.68
N SER A 170 -17.29 -9.38 24.45
CA SER A 170 -16.07 -10.05 23.98
C SER A 170 -16.22 -11.58 24.00
N GLY A 171 -17.42 -12.09 24.28
CA GLY A 171 -17.71 -13.51 24.24
C GLY A 171 -17.59 -14.07 22.83
N SER A 172 -17.18 -15.34 22.73
CA SER A 172 -17.03 -16.05 21.46
C SER A 172 -18.27 -16.86 21.06
N GLY A 173 -19.36 -16.76 21.83
CA GLY A 173 -20.61 -17.47 21.57
C GLY A 173 -21.45 -16.72 20.55
N VAL A 174 -21.92 -17.45 19.55
CA VAL A 174 -22.81 -16.98 18.48
C VAL A 174 -23.90 -18.00 18.23
N GLY A 175 -25.08 -17.55 17.82
CA GLY A 175 -26.18 -18.49 17.61
C GLY A 175 -27.48 -17.87 17.16
N LEU A 176 -28.51 -18.71 17.14
CA LEU A 176 -29.86 -18.39 16.74
C LEU A 176 -30.85 -18.68 17.88
N ALA A 177 -31.74 -17.74 18.12
CA ALA A 177 -32.87 -17.86 19.03
C ALA A 177 -34.16 -17.95 18.21
N GLY A 178 -35.09 -18.82 18.61
CA GLY A 178 -36.36 -19.00 17.92
C GLY A 178 -36.94 -20.38 18.21
N SER A 179 -38.21 -20.58 17.85
CA SER A 179 -38.79 -21.92 17.91
C SER A 179 -38.18 -22.83 16.83
N PRO A 180 -38.28 -24.16 16.99
CA PRO A 180 -37.86 -25.09 15.93
C PRO A 180 -38.54 -24.81 14.58
N THR A 181 -39.79 -24.34 14.59
CA THR A 181 -40.53 -23.97 13.39
C THR A 181 -39.93 -22.73 12.73
N ALA A 182 -39.61 -21.69 13.51
CA ALA A 182 -38.99 -20.47 13.01
C ALA A 182 -37.60 -20.75 12.41
N LEU A 183 -36.80 -21.59 13.07
CA LEU A 183 -35.46 -21.93 12.62
C LEU A 183 -35.45 -22.84 11.39
N ALA A 184 -36.56 -23.50 11.05
CA ALA A 184 -36.70 -24.28 9.82
C ALA A 184 -36.72 -23.43 8.55
N ASP A 185 -36.89 -22.11 8.69
CA ASP A 185 -36.83 -21.14 7.60
C ASP A 185 -35.41 -20.63 7.33
N VAL A 186 -34.42 -21.02 8.12
CA VAL A 186 -33.01 -20.68 7.89
C VAL A 186 -32.45 -21.53 6.76
N LEU A 187 -31.95 -20.88 5.70
CA LEU A 187 -31.27 -21.55 4.58
C LEU A 187 -29.77 -21.68 4.83
N SER A 188 -29.14 -20.61 5.32
CA SER A 188 -27.72 -20.64 5.66
C SER A 188 -27.42 -19.66 6.78
N TRP A 189 -26.42 -20.01 7.57
CA TRP A 189 -25.89 -19.16 8.63
C TRP A 189 -24.37 -19.24 8.60
N GLU A 190 -23.72 -18.09 8.57
CA GLU A 190 -22.26 -17.97 8.48
C GLU A 190 -21.77 -16.94 9.51
N VAL A 191 -20.68 -17.25 10.20
CA VAL A 191 -20.05 -16.35 11.16
C VAL A 191 -18.56 -16.30 10.92
N PHE A 192 -18.02 -15.08 10.88
CA PHE A 192 -16.60 -14.79 10.75
C PHE A 192 -16.11 -14.02 11.98
N PRO A 193 -14.87 -14.27 12.42
CA PRO A 193 -14.28 -13.55 13.55
C PRO A 193 -14.00 -12.09 13.19
N ARG A 194 -13.90 -11.20 14.19
CA ARG A 194 -13.52 -9.78 13.97
C ARG A 194 -12.17 -9.63 13.32
N THR A 195 -11.27 -10.57 13.59
CA THR A 195 -9.92 -10.56 13.06
C THR A 195 -9.67 -11.88 12.36
N LEU A 196 -9.43 -11.81 11.05
CA LEU A 196 -8.95 -12.93 10.26
C LEU A 196 -7.42 -12.85 10.23
N PRO A 197 -6.70 -13.71 10.96
CA PRO A 197 -5.25 -13.73 10.87
C PRO A 197 -4.86 -14.05 9.42
N MET A 198 -3.94 -13.27 8.88
CA MET A 198 -3.36 -13.55 7.57
C MET A 198 -2.52 -14.83 7.69
N PRO A 199 -2.77 -15.86 6.87
CA PRO A 199 -1.91 -17.05 6.85
C PRO A 199 -0.46 -16.64 6.61
N PRO A 200 0.53 -17.26 7.29
CA PRO A 200 1.94 -16.94 7.07
C PRO A 200 2.37 -17.08 5.59
N GLU A 201 1.71 -17.95 4.83
CA GLU A 201 1.95 -18.13 3.40
C GLU A 201 1.50 -16.92 2.55
N LEU A 202 0.60 -16.10 3.08
CA LEU A 202 0.12 -14.85 2.48
C LEU A 202 0.75 -13.61 3.13
N ASP A 203 1.54 -13.78 4.19
CA ASP A 203 2.33 -12.69 4.78
C ASP A 203 3.53 -12.40 3.88
N LEU A 204 3.37 -11.40 3.01
CA LEU A 204 4.39 -10.98 2.06
C LEU A 204 5.53 -10.18 2.71
N GLU A 205 5.46 -9.98 4.05
CA GLU A 205 6.29 -9.09 4.85
C GLU A 205 6.10 -7.61 4.46
N ALA A 206 6.62 -6.70 5.29
CA ALA A 206 6.64 -5.28 4.95
C ALA A 206 7.51 -5.04 3.70
N PRO A 207 7.11 -4.13 2.79
CA PRO A 207 7.95 -3.77 1.66
C PRO A 207 9.30 -3.27 2.17
N TRP A 208 10.37 -3.59 1.43
CA TRP A 208 11.69 -3.10 1.77
C TRP A 208 11.68 -1.57 1.80
N SER A 209 12.03 -1.00 2.95
CA SER A 209 12.17 0.44 3.15
C SER A 209 13.35 0.68 4.07
N ALA A 210 14.43 1.22 3.49
CA ALA A 210 15.64 1.55 4.23
C ALA A 210 15.81 3.06 4.33
N ALA A 211 16.61 3.48 5.31
CA ALA A 211 17.06 4.87 5.44
C ALA A 211 18.49 4.87 6.00
N GLY A 212 19.28 5.84 5.55
CA GLY A 212 20.56 6.14 6.17
C GLY A 212 20.36 6.83 7.52
N ASP A 213 21.20 6.50 8.49
CA ASP A 213 21.14 7.00 9.86
C ASP A 213 22.04 8.22 10.10
N ALA A 214 23.00 8.47 9.20
CA ALA A 214 23.97 9.56 9.33
C ALA A 214 24.29 10.18 7.97
N VAL A 215 24.36 11.52 7.93
CA VAL A 215 24.89 12.25 6.77
C VAL A 215 26.40 12.05 6.72
N ILE A 216 26.90 11.51 5.61
CA ILE A 216 28.32 11.22 5.38
C ILE A 216 28.93 12.26 4.44
N LEU A 217 28.21 12.60 3.37
CA LEU A 217 28.56 13.67 2.45
C LEU A 217 27.41 14.68 2.38
N ALA A 218 27.73 15.96 2.30
CA ALA A 218 26.74 16.98 1.98
C ALA A 218 27.40 18.19 1.33
N ASP A 219 26.63 18.82 0.44
CA ASP A 219 27.02 20.01 -0.29
C ASP A 219 25.77 20.83 -0.61
N ASP A 220 25.74 22.09 -0.15
CA ASP A 220 24.62 22.99 -0.45
C ASP A 220 24.61 23.43 -1.93
N LEU A 221 25.70 23.15 -2.65
CA LEU A 221 25.94 23.54 -4.04
C LEU A 221 26.02 25.06 -4.23
N SER A 222 26.22 25.81 -3.15
CA SER A 222 26.41 27.26 -3.17
C SER A 222 27.89 27.61 -3.32
N GLY A 223 28.19 28.81 -3.80
CA GLY A 223 29.56 29.28 -3.96
C GLY A 223 29.73 30.24 -5.13
N PRO A 224 30.98 30.62 -5.44
CA PRO A 224 31.26 31.47 -6.59
C PRO A 224 30.83 30.78 -7.89
N PRO A 225 30.40 31.56 -8.91
CA PRO A 225 30.08 31.00 -10.22
C PRO A 225 31.24 30.19 -10.79
N GLY A 226 30.96 28.99 -11.28
CA GLY A 226 31.97 28.09 -11.82
C GLY A 226 31.55 26.63 -11.76
N ASP A 227 32.25 25.80 -12.52
CA ASP A 227 32.04 24.35 -12.56
C ASP A 227 32.28 23.74 -11.18
N ILE A 228 31.40 22.86 -10.73
CA ILE A 228 31.58 22.19 -9.43
C ILE A 228 32.72 21.17 -9.45
N ALA A 229 33.20 20.74 -10.63
CA ALA A 229 34.35 19.83 -10.73
C ALA A 229 35.59 20.38 -10.01
N GLY A 230 36.22 19.55 -9.18
CA GLY A 230 37.39 19.94 -8.38
C GLY A 230 37.06 20.60 -7.05
N ARG A 231 35.78 20.88 -6.76
CA ARG A 231 35.34 21.44 -5.48
C ARG A 231 35.13 20.34 -4.43
N SER A 232 35.64 20.58 -3.22
CA SER A 232 35.43 19.68 -2.08
C SER A 232 34.11 19.94 -1.38
N THR A 233 33.45 18.88 -0.93
CA THR A 233 32.21 18.94 -0.16
C THR A 233 32.48 19.45 1.27
N PRO A 234 31.65 20.38 1.79
CA PRO A 234 31.78 20.86 3.16
C PRO A 234 31.67 19.75 4.21
N ILE A 235 30.79 18.76 3.99
CA ILE A 235 30.67 17.58 4.83
C ILE A 235 31.23 16.39 4.06
N GLY A 236 32.20 15.69 4.67
CA GLY A 236 32.86 14.51 4.10
C GLY A 236 34.17 14.80 3.37
N GLY A 237 34.39 16.03 2.89
CA GLY A 237 35.68 16.47 2.34
C GLY A 237 36.08 15.79 1.03
N THR A 238 35.14 15.17 0.32
CA THR A 238 35.37 14.53 -0.98
C THR A 238 35.22 15.53 -2.11
N THR A 239 35.92 15.32 -3.21
CA THR A 239 35.95 16.26 -4.34
C THR A 239 35.03 15.81 -5.46
N TRP A 240 34.20 16.73 -5.95
CA TRP A 240 33.35 16.49 -7.12
C TRP A 240 34.20 16.20 -8.36
N CYS A 241 33.97 15.06 -8.98
CA CYS A 241 34.65 14.64 -10.20
C CYS A 241 33.63 14.42 -11.30
N ARG A 242 33.84 15.03 -12.48
CA ARG A 242 33.11 14.67 -13.69
C ARG A 242 33.63 13.33 -14.19
N LEU A 243 32.81 12.29 -14.06
CA LEU A 243 33.16 10.92 -14.46
C LEU A 243 32.92 10.67 -15.93
N LEU A 244 31.86 11.27 -16.48
CA LEU A 244 31.39 10.99 -17.82
C LEU A 244 30.77 12.26 -18.41
N GLY A 245 30.91 12.40 -19.73
CA GLY A 245 30.27 13.48 -20.50
C GLY A 245 31.03 14.81 -20.50
N PRO A 246 30.72 15.70 -21.46
CA PRO A 246 31.34 17.02 -21.56
C PRO A 246 30.58 18.12 -20.79
N GLY A 247 29.41 17.81 -20.23
CA GLY A 247 28.54 18.80 -19.59
C GLY A 247 29.16 19.50 -18.38
N ARG A 248 28.63 20.69 -18.09
CA ARG A 248 29.09 21.54 -16.99
C ARG A 248 27.95 21.81 -16.03
N LEU A 249 28.18 21.53 -14.75
CA LEU A 249 27.27 21.84 -13.67
C LEU A 249 27.88 22.98 -12.88
N GLU A 250 27.30 24.17 -12.98
CA GLU A 250 27.87 25.38 -12.38
C GLU A 250 27.06 25.87 -11.20
N CYS A 251 27.74 26.37 -10.17
CA CYS A 251 27.07 27.12 -9.10
C CYS A 251 26.36 28.35 -9.66
N ASP A 252 25.10 28.54 -9.27
CA ASP A 252 24.30 29.70 -9.59
C ASP A 252 24.19 30.68 -8.42
N GLU A 253 23.81 31.91 -8.74
CA GLU A 253 23.67 33.01 -7.77
C GLU A 253 22.55 32.77 -6.74
N ARG A 254 21.72 31.73 -6.92
CA ARG A 254 20.55 31.44 -6.08
C ARG A 254 20.84 30.39 -5.00
N GLY A 255 22.10 30.00 -4.82
CA GLY A 255 22.51 29.00 -3.83
C GLY A 255 22.14 27.58 -4.27
N GLY A 256 22.86 27.06 -5.26
CA GLY A 256 22.69 25.75 -5.86
C GLY A 256 23.52 25.64 -7.14
N ALA A 257 23.42 24.52 -7.86
CA ALA A 257 24.12 24.32 -9.13
C ALA A 257 23.15 23.97 -10.27
N ARG A 258 23.41 24.48 -11.47
CA ARG A 258 22.57 24.30 -12.67
C ARG A 258 23.38 23.76 -13.84
N TRP A 259 22.79 22.87 -14.62
CA TRP A 259 23.38 22.49 -15.90
C TRP A 259 23.52 23.71 -16.81
N VAL A 260 24.71 23.88 -17.40
CA VAL A 260 24.92 24.88 -18.46
C VAL A 260 24.30 24.35 -19.75
N ALA A 261 23.00 24.57 -19.89
CA ALA A 261 22.16 24.14 -21.00
C ALA A 261 20.94 25.08 -21.14
N SER A 262 20.28 25.04 -22.29
CA SER A 262 19.00 25.70 -22.55
C SER A 262 18.16 24.91 -23.55
N ALA A 263 16.93 25.34 -23.83
CA ALA A 263 16.11 24.76 -24.90
C ALA A 263 16.80 24.81 -26.29
N GLU A 264 17.58 25.85 -26.58
CA GLU A 264 18.33 26.00 -27.83
C GLU A 264 19.66 25.23 -27.84
N ALA A 265 20.24 25.00 -26.66
CA ALA A 265 21.50 24.32 -26.47
C ALA A 265 21.38 23.32 -25.31
N PRO A 266 20.66 22.20 -25.49
CA PRO A 266 20.48 21.22 -24.44
C PRO A 266 21.80 20.52 -24.10
N LEU A 267 21.85 19.85 -22.95
CA LEU A 267 23.02 19.13 -22.48
C LEU A 267 23.46 18.07 -23.53
N ALA A 268 24.72 18.16 -23.98
CA ALA A 268 25.25 17.25 -24.98
C ALA A 268 25.56 15.87 -24.36
N GLY A 269 24.65 14.92 -24.55
CA GLY A 269 24.82 13.55 -24.07
C GLY A 269 24.67 13.42 -22.55
N ARG A 270 24.97 12.23 -22.03
CA ARG A 270 24.99 11.93 -20.60
C ARG A 270 26.16 12.66 -19.94
N THR A 271 25.94 13.27 -18.78
CA THR A 271 27.01 13.82 -17.94
C THR A 271 26.81 13.44 -16.48
N ILE A 272 27.86 12.92 -15.83
CA ILE A 272 27.84 12.45 -14.44
C ILE A 272 28.90 13.17 -13.62
N TYR A 273 28.49 13.78 -12.51
CA TYR A 273 29.36 14.30 -11.47
C TYR A 273 29.19 13.43 -10.23
N ALA A 274 30.29 12.96 -9.65
CA ALA A 274 30.21 12.07 -8.50
C ALA A 274 31.32 12.34 -7.48
N LEU A 275 31.05 11.87 -6.28
CA LEU A 275 31.93 11.90 -5.12
C LEU A 275 32.34 10.48 -4.75
N ASP A 276 33.56 10.31 -4.25
CA ASP A 276 34.00 9.04 -3.68
C ASP A 276 33.09 8.63 -2.52
N TRP A 277 32.67 7.36 -2.52
CA TRP A 277 31.75 6.80 -1.53
C TRP A 277 32.38 5.58 -0.85
N ASN A 278 32.38 5.56 0.47
CA ASN A 278 33.05 4.54 1.27
C ASN A 278 32.11 3.44 1.81
N GLN A 279 30.82 3.46 1.46
CA GLN A 279 29.85 2.46 1.90
C GLN A 279 29.33 1.63 0.72
N PRO A 280 30.09 0.63 0.24
CA PRO A 280 29.80 -0.06 -1.01
C PRO A 280 28.47 -0.81 -1.06
N GLY A 281 27.88 -1.13 0.09
CA GLY A 281 26.62 -1.87 0.18
C GLY A 281 25.39 -1.01 0.49
N PHE A 282 25.53 0.32 0.59
CA PHE A 282 24.39 1.18 0.92
C PHE A 282 24.60 2.64 0.52
N ALA A 283 23.55 3.29 0.01
CA ALA A 283 23.50 4.73 -0.19
C ALA A 283 22.07 5.25 -0.03
N ASP A 284 21.91 6.40 0.63
CA ASP A 284 20.65 7.14 0.73
C ASP A 284 20.90 8.60 0.34
N LEU A 285 20.60 8.94 -0.91
CA LEU A 285 20.88 10.22 -1.53
C LEU A 285 19.64 11.10 -1.54
N ALA A 286 19.79 12.39 -1.29
CA ALA A 286 18.71 13.35 -1.38
C ALA A 286 19.18 14.70 -1.92
N VAL A 287 18.37 15.33 -2.77
CA VAL A 287 18.65 16.64 -3.36
C VAL A 287 17.34 17.37 -3.66
N THR A 288 17.35 18.69 -3.57
CA THR A 288 16.26 19.49 -4.14
C THR A 288 16.54 19.68 -5.62
N LEU A 289 15.68 19.13 -6.47
CA LEU A 289 15.75 19.24 -7.93
C LEU A 289 14.69 20.23 -8.40
N THR A 290 15.07 21.15 -9.27
CA THR A 290 14.15 22.06 -9.97
C THR A 290 14.29 21.82 -11.47
N PRO A 291 13.29 21.22 -12.13
CA PRO A 291 13.28 21.08 -13.58
C PRO A 291 13.35 22.46 -14.27
N PRO A 292 13.88 22.54 -15.51
CA PRO A 292 13.99 23.79 -16.24
C PRO A 292 12.62 24.32 -16.66
N GLY A 293 12.60 25.53 -17.22
CA GLY A 293 11.37 26.19 -17.66
C GLY A 293 10.43 26.63 -16.53
N THR A 294 9.24 27.04 -16.93
CA THR A 294 8.14 27.50 -16.05
C THR A 294 6.79 26.92 -16.44
N ALA A 295 6.65 26.42 -17.67
CA ALA A 295 5.43 25.80 -18.17
C ALA A 295 5.73 24.89 -19.36
N ARG A 296 4.78 23.98 -19.63
CA ARG A 296 4.76 23.16 -20.84
C ARG A 296 4.65 24.03 -22.11
N GLY A 297 5.28 23.61 -23.19
CA GLY A 297 5.32 24.28 -24.48
C GLY A 297 6.54 25.19 -24.66
N GLN A 298 7.43 25.25 -23.67
CA GLN A 298 8.66 26.05 -23.72
C GLN A 298 9.83 25.31 -24.36
N ARG A 299 9.67 24.03 -24.74
CA ARG A 299 10.73 23.14 -25.24
C ARG A 299 11.84 22.93 -24.20
N GLU A 300 11.47 23.01 -22.93
CA GLU A 300 12.35 22.77 -21.79
C GLU A 300 12.16 21.33 -21.33
N HIS A 301 13.27 20.60 -21.19
CA HIS A 301 13.30 19.17 -20.90
C HIS A 301 14.04 18.91 -19.59
N GLY A 302 13.43 18.14 -18.69
CA GLY A 302 14.04 17.76 -17.41
C GLY A 302 14.46 16.30 -17.39
N THR A 303 15.76 16.02 -17.46
CA THR A 303 16.35 14.67 -17.42
C THR A 303 17.48 14.54 -16.40
N ALA A 304 17.30 15.19 -15.27
CA ALA A 304 18.26 15.24 -14.18
C ALA A 304 17.92 14.30 -13.00
N GLY A 305 18.94 13.89 -12.26
CA GLY A 305 18.76 13.09 -11.05
C GLY A 305 20.07 12.58 -10.45
N PHE A 306 20.10 11.29 -10.07
CA PHE A 306 21.19 10.65 -9.35
C PHE A 306 21.95 9.61 -10.16
N CYS A 307 23.18 9.34 -9.74
CA CYS A 307 24.00 8.22 -10.18
C CYS A 307 24.52 7.44 -8.96
N LEU A 308 24.39 6.11 -8.99
CA LEU A 308 25.17 5.17 -8.19
C LEU A 308 26.18 4.50 -9.12
N TRP A 309 27.46 4.73 -8.89
CA TRP A 309 28.53 4.32 -9.78
C TRP A 309 29.43 3.31 -9.09
N GLN A 310 29.64 2.16 -9.73
CA GLN A 310 30.68 1.20 -9.34
C GLN A 310 31.91 1.42 -10.22
N ASP A 311 31.74 1.34 -11.54
CA ASP A 311 32.78 1.50 -12.56
C ASP A 311 32.16 1.82 -13.93
N GLU A 312 32.98 1.95 -14.98
CA GLU A 312 32.52 2.28 -16.35
C GLU A 312 31.61 1.21 -16.99
N ALA A 313 31.63 0.00 -16.44
CA ALA A 313 30.83 -1.14 -16.88
C ALA A 313 29.59 -1.35 -16.00
N ASN A 314 29.51 -0.68 -14.84
CA ASN A 314 28.49 -0.93 -13.82
C ASN A 314 28.03 0.37 -13.14
N TYR A 315 26.83 0.83 -13.47
CA TYR A 315 26.17 1.96 -12.80
C TYR A 315 24.64 1.90 -12.90
N LEU A 316 23.99 2.52 -11.92
CA LEU A 316 22.55 2.80 -11.90
C LEU A 316 22.33 4.30 -11.98
N LEU A 317 21.44 4.71 -12.86
CA LEU A 317 21.03 6.08 -13.07
C LEU A 317 19.56 6.23 -12.75
N ILE A 318 19.21 7.30 -12.05
CA ILE A 318 17.81 7.69 -11.79
C ILE A 318 17.65 9.12 -12.28
N ASN A 319 16.65 9.40 -13.10
CA ASN A 319 16.33 10.76 -13.49
C ASN A 319 14.83 10.99 -13.60
N THR A 320 14.43 12.26 -13.45
CA THR A 320 13.12 12.70 -13.92
C THR A 320 13.07 12.61 -15.44
N TRP A 321 11.88 12.51 -16.00
CA TRP A 321 11.64 12.76 -17.42
C TRP A 321 10.42 13.67 -17.54
N LEU A 322 10.68 14.90 -17.97
CA LEU A 322 9.70 15.95 -18.15
C LEU A 322 9.86 16.51 -19.56
N ASP A 323 8.82 16.38 -20.38
CA ASP A 323 8.85 16.68 -21.81
C ASP A 323 7.50 17.22 -22.28
N ASP A 324 7.52 18.11 -23.28
CA ASP A 324 6.32 18.70 -23.86
C ASP A 324 5.42 17.68 -24.57
N CYS A 325 5.94 16.52 -25.00
CA CYS A 325 5.16 15.51 -25.71
C CYS A 325 4.21 14.71 -24.81
N TYR A 326 4.36 14.79 -23.48
CA TYR A 326 3.60 14.00 -22.53
C TYR A 326 2.82 14.86 -21.53
N GLY A 327 1.59 14.44 -21.18
CA GLY A 327 0.69 15.17 -20.28
C GLY A 327 1.02 15.08 -18.79
N GLY A 328 2.11 14.41 -18.43
CA GLY A 328 2.63 14.29 -17.08
C GLY A 328 4.15 14.17 -17.12
N ALA A 329 4.72 13.59 -16.08
CA ALA A 329 6.14 13.30 -15.99
C ALA A 329 6.38 11.87 -15.54
N SER A 330 7.62 11.41 -15.72
CA SER A 330 8.06 10.10 -15.25
C SER A 330 9.29 10.23 -14.37
N LEU A 331 9.49 9.22 -13.53
CA LEU A 331 10.79 8.91 -12.97
C LEU A 331 11.29 7.64 -13.64
N SER A 332 12.55 7.66 -14.08
CA SER A 332 13.14 6.60 -14.87
C SER A 332 14.41 6.06 -14.23
N SER A 333 14.67 4.77 -14.42
CA SER A 333 15.95 4.16 -14.08
C SER A 333 16.62 3.54 -15.31
N PHE A 334 17.90 3.85 -15.49
CA PHE A 334 18.76 3.28 -16.53
C PHE A 334 19.92 2.53 -15.87
N LEU A 335 20.33 1.43 -16.50
CA LEU A 335 21.31 0.50 -15.94
C LEU A 335 22.35 0.19 -17.01
N LYS A 336 23.61 0.24 -16.61
CA LYS A 336 24.69 -0.46 -17.31
C LYS A 336 25.25 -1.50 -16.36
N LEU A 337 25.27 -2.75 -16.77
CA LEU A 337 25.70 -3.88 -15.96
C LEU A 337 26.58 -4.80 -16.81
N ASP A 338 27.73 -5.18 -16.27
CA ASP A 338 28.73 -6.00 -16.98
C ASP A 338 29.10 -5.46 -18.37
N GLY A 339 29.09 -4.13 -18.52
CA GLY A 339 29.43 -3.43 -19.74
C GLY A 339 28.29 -3.28 -20.74
N PHE A 340 27.13 -3.91 -20.49
CA PHE A 340 25.96 -3.86 -21.34
C PHE A 340 24.91 -2.87 -20.83
N GLU A 341 24.32 -2.12 -21.75
CA GLU A 341 23.25 -1.15 -21.49
C GLU A 341 22.23 -1.23 -22.62
N ASP A 342 20.99 -1.61 -22.28
CA ASP A 342 19.85 -1.55 -23.19
C ASP A 342 18.92 -0.41 -22.80
N LEU A 343 18.77 0.56 -23.69
CA LEU A 343 17.94 1.74 -23.45
C LEU A 343 16.45 1.41 -23.39
N TYR A 344 16.05 0.24 -23.89
CA TYR A 344 14.66 -0.23 -23.85
C TYR A 344 14.34 -0.99 -22.56
N ASP A 345 15.35 -1.41 -21.79
CA ASP A 345 15.17 -1.99 -20.45
C ASP A 345 15.02 -0.92 -19.36
N ALA A 346 15.03 0.35 -19.75
CA ALA A 346 14.75 1.45 -18.86
C ALA A 346 13.37 1.28 -18.20
N ILE A 347 13.32 1.44 -16.88
CA ILE A 347 12.07 1.33 -16.12
C ILE A 347 11.51 2.72 -15.94
N TRP A 348 10.22 2.86 -16.22
CA TRP A 348 9.51 4.12 -16.16
C TRP A 348 8.39 4.01 -15.13
N THR A 349 8.28 5.01 -14.25
CA THR A 349 7.09 5.19 -13.41
C THR A 349 6.50 6.57 -13.67
N ASN A 350 5.25 6.60 -14.10
CA ASN A 350 4.49 7.85 -14.24
C ASN A 350 4.27 8.46 -12.86
N VAL A 351 4.68 9.72 -12.69
CA VAL A 351 4.55 10.46 -11.43
C VAL A 351 3.54 11.62 -11.52
N GLY A 352 2.84 11.73 -12.66
CA GLY A 352 1.82 12.74 -12.89
C GLY A 352 2.40 14.15 -12.87
N ASP A 353 1.84 15.01 -12.03
CA ASP A 353 2.20 16.42 -11.83
C ASP A 353 3.22 16.65 -10.70
N ARG A 354 3.71 15.57 -10.06
CA ARG A 354 4.75 15.66 -9.00
C ARG A 354 6.05 16.27 -9.50
N VAL A 355 6.35 16.11 -10.79
CA VAL A 355 7.44 16.80 -11.46
C VAL A 355 6.82 17.78 -12.44
N THR A 356 7.12 19.07 -12.28
CA THR A 356 6.58 20.15 -13.11
C THR A 356 7.68 21.19 -13.36
N TRP A 357 7.65 21.84 -14.52
CA TRP A 357 8.59 22.90 -14.92
C TRP A 357 8.74 23.98 -13.84
N GLY A 358 9.98 24.30 -13.49
CA GLY A 358 10.33 25.38 -12.56
C GLY A 358 9.92 25.16 -11.10
N ARG A 359 9.23 24.06 -10.76
CA ARG A 359 8.80 23.77 -9.39
C ARG A 359 9.82 22.87 -8.70
N PRO A 360 10.41 23.28 -7.57
CA PRO A 360 11.34 22.44 -6.83
C PRO A 360 10.61 21.23 -6.22
N LEU A 361 11.30 20.10 -6.20
CA LEU A 361 10.89 18.86 -5.53
C LEU A 361 12.07 18.26 -4.76
N ARG A 362 11.80 17.52 -3.69
CA ARG A 362 12.81 16.74 -2.98
C ARG A 362 12.89 15.36 -3.60
N LEU A 363 13.96 15.10 -4.35
CA LEU A 363 14.25 13.78 -4.91
C LEU A 363 15.13 13.02 -3.92
N ARG A 364 14.76 11.78 -3.59
CA ARG A 364 15.55 10.90 -2.72
C ARG A 364 15.66 9.49 -3.28
N LEU A 365 16.86 8.92 -3.32
CA LEU A 365 17.16 7.56 -3.76
C LEU A 365 17.80 6.78 -2.59
N VAL A 366 17.22 5.66 -2.21
CA VAL A 366 17.82 4.70 -1.26
C VAL A 366 18.17 3.42 -2.00
N SER A 367 19.36 2.87 -1.77
CA SER A 367 19.78 1.59 -2.34
C SER A 367 20.68 0.80 -1.39
N ASP A 368 20.53 -0.53 -1.38
CA ASP A 368 21.48 -1.47 -0.77
C ASP A 368 22.37 -2.18 -1.81
N GLY A 369 22.48 -1.60 -3.01
CA GLY A 369 23.17 -2.19 -4.16
C GLY A 369 22.36 -3.25 -4.91
N ARG A 370 21.43 -3.95 -4.26
CA ARG A 370 20.51 -4.89 -4.93
C ARG A 370 19.15 -4.25 -5.19
N ARG A 371 18.56 -3.64 -4.17
CA ARG A 371 17.29 -2.95 -4.21
C ARG A 371 17.53 -1.47 -4.27
N TYR A 372 16.59 -0.76 -4.89
CA TYR A 372 16.55 0.68 -4.85
C TYR A 372 15.12 1.18 -4.82
N GLN A 373 14.94 2.29 -4.10
CA GLN A 373 13.66 2.95 -3.92
C GLN A 373 13.85 4.46 -4.06
N VAL A 374 12.99 5.09 -4.86
CA VAL A 374 13.03 6.52 -5.12
C VAL A 374 11.77 7.17 -4.57
N HIS A 375 11.95 8.35 -3.98
CA HIS A 375 10.90 9.16 -3.40
C HIS A 375 10.89 10.56 -4.01
N ILE A 376 9.70 11.12 -4.16
CA ILE A 376 9.47 12.53 -4.46
C ILE A 376 8.68 13.12 -3.31
N ASP A 377 9.21 14.15 -2.66
CA ASP A 377 8.58 14.84 -1.51
C ASP A 377 8.14 13.87 -0.39
N GLY A 378 8.94 12.82 -0.16
CA GLY A 378 8.69 11.80 0.84
C GLY A 378 7.77 10.66 0.39
N GLU A 379 7.10 10.78 -0.76
CA GLU A 379 6.27 9.72 -1.33
C GLU A 379 7.13 8.74 -2.15
N PRO A 380 7.07 7.42 -1.90
CA PRO A 380 7.77 6.45 -2.72
C PRO A 380 7.10 6.31 -4.09
N VAL A 381 7.87 6.54 -5.15
CA VAL A 381 7.38 6.56 -6.54
C VAL A 381 7.98 5.48 -7.42
N LEU A 382 9.11 4.88 -7.06
CA LEU A 382 9.73 3.78 -7.80
C LEU A 382 10.43 2.84 -6.83
N TYR A 383 10.23 1.53 -6.99
CA TYR A 383 10.93 0.48 -6.25
C TYR A 383 11.27 -0.68 -7.19
N ARG A 384 12.52 -1.16 -7.18
CA ARG A 384 12.95 -2.35 -7.93
C ARG A 384 14.11 -3.04 -7.23
N ALA A 385 14.25 -4.33 -7.48
CA ALA A 385 15.50 -5.05 -7.27
C ALA A 385 16.18 -5.34 -8.62
N LEU A 386 17.51 -5.39 -8.66
CA LEU A 386 18.26 -5.66 -9.89
C LEU A 386 17.95 -7.05 -10.47
N ASP A 387 17.69 -8.02 -9.60
CA ASP A 387 17.29 -9.39 -9.97
C ASP A 387 15.87 -9.49 -10.53
N ASP A 388 15.02 -8.47 -10.32
CA ASP A 388 13.72 -8.37 -11.00
C ASP A 388 13.89 -8.02 -12.49
N ILE A 389 15.02 -7.42 -12.87
CA ILE A 389 15.30 -6.91 -14.21
C ILE A 389 16.19 -7.91 -14.95
N TYR A 390 17.32 -8.27 -14.33
CA TYR A 390 18.27 -9.25 -14.84
C TYR A 390 18.44 -10.38 -13.82
N PRO A 391 17.77 -11.53 -14.01
CA PRO A 391 17.84 -12.64 -13.06
C PRO A 391 19.28 -13.08 -12.78
N GLY A 392 19.61 -13.17 -11.49
CA GLY A 392 20.96 -13.56 -11.05
C GLY A 392 21.99 -12.43 -10.98
N GLN A 393 21.58 -11.18 -11.28
CA GLN A 393 22.48 -10.03 -11.19
C GLN A 393 23.06 -9.86 -9.78
N ARG A 394 24.36 -9.57 -9.72
CA ARG A 394 25.04 -9.28 -8.46
C ARG A 394 24.66 -7.87 -7.98
N PRO A 395 24.57 -7.63 -6.65
CA PRO A 395 24.40 -6.28 -6.13
C PRO A 395 25.51 -5.35 -6.62
N LEU A 396 25.15 -4.12 -6.95
CA LEU A 396 26.10 -3.06 -7.28
C LEU A 396 26.97 -2.74 -6.07
N ARG A 397 28.28 -2.69 -6.25
CA ARG A 397 29.24 -2.24 -5.24
C ARG A 397 29.45 -0.73 -5.41
N ILE A 398 28.67 0.07 -4.68
CA ILE A 398 28.61 1.53 -4.86
C ILE A 398 29.95 2.17 -4.48
N ALA A 399 30.74 2.58 -5.48
CA ALA A 399 32.05 3.21 -5.28
C ALA A 399 31.97 4.74 -5.27
N ARG A 400 30.98 5.30 -5.99
CA ARG A 400 30.73 6.73 -6.07
C ARG A 400 29.23 7.02 -6.11
N VAL A 401 28.86 8.17 -5.57
CA VAL A 401 27.47 8.68 -5.57
C VAL A 401 27.45 10.08 -6.15
N GLY A 402 26.41 10.44 -6.88
CA GLY A 402 26.47 11.69 -7.64
C GLY A 402 25.19 12.16 -8.30
N LEU A 403 25.36 13.23 -9.07
CA LEU A 403 24.33 13.91 -9.85
C LEU A 403 24.50 13.59 -11.34
N LEU A 404 23.37 13.54 -12.04
CA LEU A 404 23.27 13.17 -13.44
C LEU A 404 22.48 14.23 -14.21
N GLY A 405 22.95 14.55 -15.41
CA GLY A 405 22.15 15.11 -16.48
C GLY A 405 22.15 14.10 -17.62
N ASN A 406 20.98 13.64 -18.03
CA ASN A 406 20.86 12.55 -18.97
C ASN A 406 20.47 13.02 -20.38
N TRP A 407 20.67 12.16 -21.39
CA TRP A 407 20.23 12.41 -22.76
C TRP A 407 19.21 11.40 -23.27
N GLU A 408 19.11 10.24 -22.63
CA GLU A 408 18.21 9.20 -23.12
C GLU A 408 16.77 9.65 -23.04
N TRP A 409 16.12 9.60 -24.20
CA TRP A 409 14.76 10.08 -24.40
C TRP A 409 14.55 11.57 -24.13
N GLY A 410 15.62 12.37 -24.07
CA GLY A 410 15.57 13.82 -23.88
C GLY A 410 16.85 14.34 -23.23
N ALA A 411 17.39 15.44 -23.74
CA ALA A 411 18.57 16.09 -23.18
C ALA A 411 18.15 17.21 -22.23
N ASP A 412 18.73 17.22 -21.03
CA ASP A 412 18.37 18.20 -20.00
C ASP A 412 18.67 19.63 -20.47
N THR A 413 17.74 20.56 -20.24
CA THR A 413 17.84 21.95 -20.71
C THR A 413 18.15 22.94 -19.59
N GLY A 414 18.66 22.49 -18.44
CA GLY A 414 19.10 23.40 -17.38
C GLY A 414 18.42 23.15 -16.03
N SER A 415 18.16 21.89 -15.69
CA SER A 415 17.77 21.48 -14.35
C SER A 415 18.76 21.98 -13.31
N ARG A 416 18.23 22.31 -12.13
CA ARG A 416 18.98 22.89 -11.02
C ARG A 416 18.90 21.98 -9.79
N PHE A 417 20.02 21.81 -9.12
CA PHE A 417 20.17 21.09 -7.87
C PHE A 417 20.50 22.03 -6.71
N ALA A 418 20.02 21.70 -5.51
CA ALA A 418 20.42 22.35 -4.27
C ALA A 418 20.37 21.37 -3.10
N GLY A 419 21.29 21.53 -2.14
CA GLY A 419 21.29 20.75 -0.91
C GLY A 419 21.42 19.24 -1.14
N PHE A 420 22.51 18.82 -1.78
CA PHE A 420 22.88 17.42 -1.94
C PHE A 420 23.27 16.84 -0.58
N GLU A 421 22.69 15.70 -0.24
CA GLU A 421 23.02 14.91 0.94
C GLU A 421 23.20 13.44 0.53
N ALA A 422 24.23 12.79 1.04
CA ALA A 422 24.39 11.35 0.99
C ALA A 422 24.51 10.79 2.41
N ARG A 423 23.56 9.94 2.78
CA ARG A 423 23.49 9.26 4.06
C ARG A 423 23.94 7.83 3.92
N GLY A 424 24.68 7.37 4.92
CA GLY A 424 25.13 6.01 5.07
C GLY A 424 24.45 5.32 6.23
N ARG A 425 24.89 4.09 6.52
CA ARG A 425 24.73 3.46 7.82
C ARG A 425 25.98 3.75 8.63
N ARG A 426 25.86 4.05 9.92
CA ARG A 426 27.02 4.01 10.79
C ARG A 426 27.54 2.56 10.75
N PRO A 427 28.85 2.34 10.63
CA PRO A 427 29.36 1.04 11.05
C PRO A 427 28.89 0.88 12.49
N ASP A 428 28.21 -0.23 12.79
CA ASP A 428 27.81 -0.55 14.15
C ASP A 428 29.00 -0.21 15.06
N GLY A 429 28.82 0.78 15.94
CA GLY A 429 29.81 1.06 16.96
C GLY A 429 29.99 -0.22 17.79
N PRO A 430 31.21 -0.50 18.29
CA PRO A 430 31.46 -1.69 19.09
C PRO A 430 30.49 -1.86 20.25
#